data_AF-A0A1Y0FUR2-F1
#
_entry.id   AF-A0A1Y0FUR2-F1
#
_cell.length_a   1.000
_cell.length_b   1.000
_cell.length_c   1.000
_cell.angle_alpha   90.00
_cell.angle_beta   90.00
_cell.angle_gamma   90.00
#
_symmetry.space_group_name_H-M   'P 1'
#
loop_
_entity.id
_entity.type
_entity.pdbx_description
1 polymer ?
#
loop_
_entity_poly.entity_id
_entity_poly.type
_entity_poly.pdbx_seq_one_letter_code
_entity_poly.pdbx_strand_id
1 'polypeptide(L)'
;MRCLSIQIKPDAVSDFNKAEFLQRVRAMGRSPEIDDFEEKGVRHLHFNFFTELPETLWQEMQEKLYGDDAFGQNLRNLSLVACEGEMHAEDLLLHHFDPTEALDRFPQKPSAPSH
;
A
#
# COMPACT_ATOMS: atom_id res chain seq x y z
N MET A 1 -4.06 -13.91 8.78
CA MET A 1 -4.43 -12.54 8.37
C MET A 1 -3.19 -11.81 7.89
N ARG A 2 -3.24 -11.12 6.76
CA ARG A 2 -2.09 -10.37 6.21
C ARG A 2 -2.27 -8.87 6.36
N CYS A 3 -1.17 -8.12 6.33
CA CYS A 3 -1.17 -6.67 6.40
C CYS A 3 -0.67 -6.08 5.07
N LEU A 4 -1.48 -5.25 4.42
CA LEU A 4 -1.00 -4.39 3.33
C LEU A 4 -0.72 -3.01 3.93
N SER A 5 0.55 -2.59 3.91
CA SER A 5 0.99 -1.31 4.45
C SER A 5 1.29 -0.34 3.33
N ILE A 6 0.75 0.88 3.42
CA ILE A 6 1.13 2.01 2.59
C ILE A 6 1.96 2.96 3.45
N GLN A 7 3.23 3.13 3.09
CA GLN A 7 4.16 4.02 3.77
C GLN A 7 4.38 5.26 2.92
N ILE A 8 4.34 6.43 3.54
CA ILE A 8 4.70 7.69 2.87
C ILE A 8 6.17 7.97 3.11
N LYS A 9 6.87 8.43 2.06
CA LYS A 9 8.27 8.86 2.16
C LYS A 9 8.45 9.84 3.32
N PRO A 10 9.47 9.66 4.18
CA PRO A 10 9.64 10.51 5.35
C PRO A 10 9.73 12.01 5.04
N ASP A 11 10.40 12.37 3.93
CA ASP A 11 10.55 13.77 3.49
C ASP A 11 9.24 14.39 2.96
N ALA A 12 8.25 13.57 2.61
CA ALA A 12 6.96 14.00 2.10
C ALA A 12 5.83 13.95 3.14
N VAL A 13 6.06 13.38 4.32
CA VAL A 13 5.00 13.22 5.35
C VAL A 13 4.36 14.55 5.73
N SER A 14 5.14 15.62 5.85
CA SER A 14 4.64 16.94 6.25
C SER A 14 3.69 17.56 5.23
N ASP A 15 3.89 17.26 3.93
CA ASP A 15 3.10 17.81 2.83
C ASP A 15 2.01 16.85 2.33
N PHE A 16 2.02 15.61 2.82
CA PHE A 16 1.06 14.60 2.42
C PHE A 16 -0.36 14.94 2.91
N ASN A 17 -1.32 14.99 1.97
CA ASN A 17 -2.72 15.25 2.29
C ASN A 17 -3.41 14.02 2.90
N LYS A 18 -3.09 13.75 4.19
CA LYS A 18 -3.65 12.64 4.98
C LYS A 18 -5.17 12.66 5.01
N ALA A 19 -5.81 13.83 5.05
CA ALA A 19 -7.26 13.96 5.11
C ALA A 19 -7.93 13.46 3.82
N GLU A 20 -7.42 13.88 2.65
CA GLU A 20 -7.93 13.41 1.36
C GLU A 20 -7.67 11.91 1.16
N PHE A 21 -6.49 11.42 1.55
CA PHE A 21 -6.19 9.98 1.52
C PHE A 21 -7.23 9.19 2.32
N LEU A 22 -7.46 9.56 3.59
CA LEU A 22 -8.43 8.88 4.44
C LEU A 22 -9.87 8.99 3.92
N GLN A 23 -10.24 10.11 3.29
CA GLN A 23 -11.54 10.26 2.65
C GLN A 23 -11.73 9.25 1.52
N ARG A 24 -10.75 9.12 0.62
CA ARG A 24 -10.80 8.15 -0.50
C ARG A 24 -10.81 6.72 0.00
N VAL A 25 -9.98 6.42 0.99
CA VAL A 25 -9.92 5.10 1.64
C VAL A 25 -11.26 4.72 2.27
N ARG A 26 -11.91 5.64 2.99
CA ARG A 26 -13.24 5.42 3.57
C ARG A 26 -14.32 5.25 2.50
N ALA A 27 -14.21 5.94 1.36
CA ALA A 27 -15.14 5.77 0.24
C ALA A 27 -15.07 4.35 -0.39
N MET A 28 -13.95 3.65 -0.21
CA MET A 28 -13.82 2.21 -0.56
C MET A 28 -14.38 1.27 0.53
N GLY A 29 -14.92 1.79 1.63
CA GLY A 29 -15.35 0.99 2.78
C GLY A 29 -14.19 0.43 3.60
N ARG A 30 -12.99 1.04 3.52
CA ARG A 30 -11.79 0.61 4.24
C ARG A 30 -11.48 1.56 5.41
N SER A 31 -10.87 1.03 6.46
CA SER A 31 -10.40 1.79 7.62
C SER A 31 -9.03 1.26 8.04
N PRO A 32 -7.92 1.90 7.66
CA PRO A 32 -6.59 1.47 8.05
C PRO A 32 -6.33 1.78 9.52
N GLU A 33 -5.45 1.00 10.13
CA GLU A 33 -4.70 1.44 11.29
C GLU A 33 -3.65 2.45 10.84
N ILE A 34 -3.46 3.51 11.62
CA ILE A 34 -2.59 4.63 11.25
C ILE A 34 -1.47 4.72 12.27
N ASP A 35 -0.25 4.48 11.83
CA ASP A 35 0.96 4.71 12.62
C ASP A 35 1.63 6.00 12.15
N ASP A 36 1.71 6.97 13.05
CA ASP A 36 2.31 8.29 12.82
C ASP A 36 3.26 8.58 13.98
N PHE A 37 4.54 8.35 13.74
CA PHE A 37 5.57 8.35 14.79
C PHE A 37 6.86 8.99 14.30
N GLU A 38 7.73 9.33 15.25
CA GLU A 38 9.07 9.86 14.96
C GLU A 38 10.13 8.87 15.46
N GLU A 39 11.07 8.53 14.59
CA GLU A 39 12.25 7.73 14.93
C GLU A 39 13.51 8.50 14.52
N LYS A 40 14.41 8.75 15.48
CA LYS A 40 15.70 9.44 15.25
C LYS A 40 15.56 10.79 14.51
N GLY A 41 14.49 11.53 14.80
CA GLY A 41 14.20 12.83 14.17
C GLY A 41 13.59 12.74 12.77
N VAL A 42 13.21 11.54 12.32
CA VAL A 42 12.54 11.30 11.04
C VAL A 42 11.10 10.89 11.32
N ARG A 43 10.13 11.58 10.69
CA ARG A 43 8.72 11.24 10.83
C ARG A 43 8.33 10.14 9.85
N HIS A 44 7.61 9.15 10.35
CA HIS A 44 7.10 8.00 9.61
C HIS A 44 5.57 8.03 9.64
N LEU A 45 4.94 7.76 8.49
CA LEU A 45 3.49 7.68 8.37
C LEU A 45 3.10 6.44 7.57
N HIS A 46 2.49 5.48 8.26
CA HIS A 46 2.05 4.21 7.69
C HIS A 46 0.53 4.07 7.80
N PHE A 47 -0.06 3.43 6.81
CA PHE A 47 -1.47 3.04 6.79
C PHE A 47 -1.56 1.53 6.60
N ASN A 48 -1.96 0.81 7.65
CA ASN A 48 -1.95 -0.64 7.71
C ASN A 48 -3.36 -1.19 7.49
N PHE A 49 -3.51 -2.07 6.50
CA PHE A 49 -4.78 -2.67 6.12
C PHE A 49 -4.74 -4.17 6.33
N PHE A 50 -5.41 -4.62 7.39
CA PHE A 50 -5.52 -6.04 7.71
C PHE A 50 -6.61 -6.71 6.86
N THR A 51 -6.28 -7.82 6.22
CA THR A 51 -7.20 -8.51 5.31
C THR A 51 -6.85 -9.99 5.15
N GLU A 52 -7.86 -10.81 4.87
CA GLU A 52 -7.72 -12.19 4.41
C GLU A 52 -7.57 -12.28 2.88
N LEU A 53 -7.81 -11.18 2.17
CA LEU A 53 -7.81 -11.09 0.70
C LEU A 53 -6.86 -9.96 0.24
N PRO A 54 -5.53 -10.09 0.44
CA PRO A 54 -4.57 -9.04 0.14
C PRO A 54 -4.45 -8.72 -1.35
N GLU A 55 -4.55 -9.74 -2.21
CA GLU A 55 -4.51 -9.55 -3.67
C GLU A 55 -5.71 -8.73 -4.15
N THR A 56 -6.92 -9.08 -3.70
CA THR A 56 -8.15 -8.35 -4.03
C THR A 56 -8.12 -6.92 -3.50
N LEU A 57 -7.62 -6.74 -2.26
CA LEU A 57 -7.45 -5.41 -1.68
C LEU A 57 -6.47 -4.56 -2.51
N TRP A 58 -5.34 -5.14 -2.91
CA TRP A 58 -4.35 -4.44 -3.70
C TRP A 58 -4.91 -4.02 -5.06
N GLN A 59 -5.59 -4.92 -5.77
CA GLN A 59 -6.24 -4.60 -7.05
C GLN A 59 -7.24 -3.43 -6.90
N GLU A 60 -8.05 -3.45 -5.84
CA GLU A 60 -9.00 -2.35 -5.56
C GLU A 60 -8.28 -1.03 -5.28
N MET A 61 -7.19 -1.04 -4.50
CA MET A 61 -6.39 0.14 -4.23
C MET A 61 -5.72 0.67 -5.50
N GLN A 62 -5.24 -0.21 -6.38
CA GLN A 62 -4.65 0.19 -7.65
C GLN A 62 -5.66 0.97 -8.51
N GLU A 63 -6.90 0.47 -8.59
CA GLU A 63 -7.97 1.12 -9.37
C GLU A 63 -8.43 2.45 -8.75
N LYS A 64 -8.67 2.47 -7.43
CA LYS A 64 -9.39 3.57 -6.76
C LYS A 64 -8.50 4.61 -6.08
N LEU A 65 -7.29 4.23 -5.67
CA LEU A 65 -6.33 5.15 -5.03
C LEU A 65 -5.17 5.51 -5.94
N TYR A 66 -4.60 4.52 -6.62
CA TYR A 66 -3.48 4.69 -7.53
C TYR A 66 -3.96 4.78 -8.99
N GLY A 67 -5.12 5.39 -9.24
CA GLY A 67 -5.59 5.68 -10.60
C GLY A 67 -4.83 6.84 -11.26
N ASP A 68 -5.20 7.22 -12.47
CA ASP A 68 -4.47 8.23 -13.26
C ASP A 68 -4.85 9.69 -12.96
N ASP A 69 -5.61 9.93 -11.89
CA ASP A 69 -5.87 11.29 -11.43
C ASP A 69 -4.66 11.92 -10.72
N ALA A 70 -4.74 13.23 -10.46
CA ALA A 70 -3.64 13.99 -9.86
C ALA A 70 -3.24 13.45 -8.47
N PHE A 71 -4.20 12.95 -7.70
CA PHE A 71 -3.94 12.38 -6.38
C PHE A 71 -3.22 11.04 -6.49
N GLY A 72 -3.67 10.14 -7.36
CA GLY A 72 -3.06 8.84 -7.58
C GLY A 72 -1.65 8.95 -8.15
N GLN A 73 -1.40 9.91 -9.05
CA GLN A 73 -0.04 10.21 -9.52
C GLN A 73 0.86 10.71 -8.37
N ASN A 74 0.35 11.60 -7.52
CA ASN A 74 1.08 12.09 -6.36
C ASN A 74 1.40 10.95 -5.38
N LEU A 75 0.41 10.12 -5.05
CA LEU A 75 0.57 8.98 -4.15
C LEU A 75 1.63 8.00 -4.69
N ARG A 76 1.59 7.64 -5.98
CA ARG A 76 2.62 6.77 -6.61
C ARG A 76 4.04 7.29 -6.39
N ASN A 77 4.24 8.60 -6.50
CA ASN A 77 5.57 9.21 -6.39
C ASN A 77 6.07 9.35 -4.94
N LEU A 78 5.19 9.18 -3.95
CA LEU A 78 5.47 9.43 -2.54
C LEU A 78 5.29 8.22 -1.64
N SER A 79 4.81 7.08 -2.16
CA SER A 79 4.52 5.91 -1.34
C SER A 79 5.34 4.66 -1.70
N LEU A 80 5.44 3.79 -0.70
CA LEU A 80 5.85 2.40 -0.79
C LEU A 80 4.65 1.55 -0.34
N VAL A 81 4.40 0.43 -1.02
CA VAL A 81 3.38 -0.54 -0.61
C VAL A 81 4.01 -1.90 -0.42
N ALA A 82 3.87 -2.45 0.78
CA ALA A 82 4.29 -3.79 1.11
C ALA A 82 3.10 -4.63 1.58
N CYS A 83 3.12 -5.94 1.29
CA CYS A 83 2.21 -6.90 1.90
C CYS A 83 3.03 -7.81 2.80
N GLU A 84 2.84 -7.70 4.11
CA GLU A 84 3.52 -8.51 5.11
C GLU A 84 2.73 -9.80 5.37
N GLY A 85 3.45 -10.93 5.29
CA GLY A 85 2.92 -12.26 5.59
C GLY A 85 3.01 -12.60 7.08
N GLU A 86 2.58 -13.81 7.44
CA GLU A 86 2.79 -14.32 8.81
C GLU A 86 4.26 -14.72 9.05
N MET A 87 5.01 -14.90 7.96
CA MET A 87 6.45 -15.14 7.96
C MET A 87 7.13 -14.15 7.00
N HIS A 88 8.30 -13.62 7.37
CA HIS A 88 9.05 -12.66 6.54
C HIS A 88 9.36 -13.16 5.11
N ALA A 89 9.44 -14.49 4.91
CA ALA A 89 9.68 -15.07 3.59
C ALA A 89 8.51 -14.84 2.60
N GLU A 90 7.37 -14.33 3.08
CA GLU A 90 6.19 -14.11 2.26
C GLU A 90 5.87 -12.61 2.05
N ASP A 91 6.78 -11.74 2.46
CA ASP A 91 6.64 -10.29 2.31
C ASP A 91 6.80 -9.91 0.83
N LEU A 92 5.92 -9.04 0.33
CA LEU A 92 5.90 -8.61 -1.07
C LEU A 92 6.05 -7.10 -1.16
N LEU A 93 6.98 -6.61 -1.96
CA LEU A 93 7.05 -5.20 -2.36
C LEU A 93 6.16 -4.98 -3.59
N LEU A 94 4.97 -4.41 -3.38
CA LEU A 94 3.94 -4.29 -4.41
C LEU A 94 4.01 -2.97 -5.20
N HIS A 95 4.54 -1.92 -4.57
CA HIS A 95 4.76 -0.61 -5.19
C HIS A 95 5.92 0.09 -4.50
N HIS A 96 6.72 0.81 -5.27
CA HIS A 96 7.78 1.66 -4.75
C HIS A 96 7.82 2.95 -5.56
N PHE A 97 8.12 4.05 -4.90
CA PHE A 97 8.25 5.36 -5.53
C PHE A 97 9.48 5.47 -6.45
N ASP A 98 10.50 4.65 -6.20
CA ASP A 98 11.68 4.51 -7.06
C ASP A 98 11.37 3.44 -8.11
N PRO A 99 11.27 3.81 -9.40
CA PRO A 99 10.93 2.89 -10.47
C PRO A 99 12.04 1.87 -10.78
N THR A 100 13.22 2.01 -10.17
CA THR A 100 14.33 1.05 -10.34
C THR A 100 14.23 -0.15 -9.41
N GLU A 101 13.37 -0.08 -8.38
CA GLU A 101 13.12 -1.20 -7.49
C GLU A 101 12.36 -2.33 -8.20
N ALA A 102 12.78 -3.56 -7.94
CA ALA A 102 12.10 -4.74 -8.45
C ALA A 102 10.83 -5.00 -7.62
N LEU A 103 9.67 -4.97 -8.28
CA LEU A 103 8.39 -5.21 -7.62
C LEU A 103 7.99 -6.68 -7.69
N ASP A 104 7.45 -7.17 -6.58
CA ASP A 104 6.85 -8.49 -6.48
C ASP A 104 5.43 -8.51 -7.06
N ARG A 105 4.90 -9.72 -7.22
CA ARG A 105 3.51 -9.96 -7.61
C ARG A 105 2.93 -11.06 -6.76
N PHE A 106 1.63 -11.00 -6.49
CA PHE A 106 0.94 -12.13 -5.89
C PHE A 106 1.11 -13.38 -6.77
N PRO A 107 1.42 -14.54 -6.18
CA PRO A 107 1.55 -15.78 -6.94
C PRO A 107 0.21 -16.10 -7.61
N GLN A 108 0.24 -16.30 -8.93
CA GLN A 108 -0.96 -16.76 -9.64
C GLN A 108 -1.36 -18.12 -9.07
N LYS A 109 -2.63 -18.29 -8.68
CA LYS A 109 -3.16 -19.63 -8.41
C LYS A 109 -2.89 -20.49 -9.66
N PRO A 110 -2.31 -21.70 -9.52
CA PRO A 110 -2.15 -22.58 -10.65
C PRO A 110 -3.52 -22.83 -11.27
N SER A 111 -3.66 -22.52 -12.56
CA SER A 111 -4.83 -22.86 -13.35
C SER A 111 -5.07 -24.36 -13.18
N ALA A 112 -6.25 -24.75 -12.68
CA ALA A 112 -6.59 -26.16 -12.61
C ALA A 112 -6.46 -26.77 -14.02
N PRO A 113 -5.80 -27.93 -14.18
CA PRO A 113 -5.72 -28.57 -15.48
C PRO A 113 -7.14 -28.88 -15.94
N SER A 114 -7.53 -28.35 -17.10
CA SER A 114 -8.74 -28.78 -17.80
C SER A 114 -8.61 -30.27 -18.09
N HIS A 115 -9.46 -31.08 -17.46
CA HIS A 115 -9.61 -32.51 -17.76
C HIS A 115 -10.35 -32.73 -19.07
#